data_AF-A0A2S7TZJ7-F1
#
_entry.id   AF-A0A2S7TZJ7-F1
#
_cell.length_a   1.000
_cell.length_b   1.000
_cell.length_c   1.000
_cell.angle_alpha   90.00
_cell.angle_beta   90.00
_cell.angle_gamma   90.00
#
_symmetry.space_group_name_H-M   'P 1'
#
loop_
_entity.id
_entity.type
_entity.pdbx_description
1 polymer ?
#
loop_
_entity_poly.entity_id
_entity_poly.type
_entity_poly.pdbx_seq_one_letter_code
_entity_poly.pdbx_strand_id
1 'polypeptide(L)'
;MKKQLFIIIGAILTASVCYGHTWVCQWSPKGWTSSLGPHLNHGHIADDQWCGEVFLLDTQAREKPDEYKKVLRAQWIAEVLDEEKADKRLPGSGGFWESLASEQRRVIVGKHASDSNSKPEPKPDVKIPVGDQKIVVSKEGIFTIPALAYVDSGKILLMKSHDKGMQLHVPRQGKELSQFKYTVNLQKEGKYQLSAKVVTLHNAVKLMLSVNNSPPLEMRIPYTLGKWDICKPVVLELKKGANTLDFSGYARSNGLSIKQFTLSPM
;
A
#
# COMPACT_ATOMS: atom_id res chain seq x y z
N MET A 1 4.38 -2.04 -43.30
CA MET A 1 3.24 -2.33 -42.40
C MET A 1 3.71 -3.27 -41.31
N LYS A 2 4.21 -2.74 -40.19
CA LYS A 2 4.66 -3.55 -39.05
C LYS A 2 3.44 -3.93 -38.23
N LYS A 3 3.08 -5.21 -38.24
CA LYS A 3 2.02 -5.76 -37.38
C LYS A 3 2.50 -5.61 -35.93
N GLN A 4 1.93 -4.63 -35.23
CA GLN A 4 1.92 -4.57 -33.77
C GLN A 4 1.21 -5.82 -33.28
N LEU A 5 2.00 -6.79 -32.82
CA LEU A 5 1.49 -7.93 -32.08
C LEU A 5 1.08 -7.39 -30.71
N PHE A 6 -0.19 -7.01 -30.58
CA PHE A 6 -0.84 -6.79 -29.29
C PHE A 6 -0.89 -8.14 -28.56
N ILE A 7 0.20 -8.49 -27.89
CA ILE A 7 0.15 -9.47 -26.80
C ILE A 7 -0.55 -8.73 -25.66
N ILE A 8 -1.75 -9.22 -25.34
CA ILE A 8 -2.57 -8.75 -24.24
C ILE A 8 -1.75 -8.84 -22.95
N ILE A 9 -1.14 -7.73 -22.55
CA ILE A 9 -0.68 -7.50 -21.18
C ILE A 9 -1.98 -7.30 -20.38
N GLY A 10 -2.57 -8.42 -19.97
CA GLY A 10 -3.68 -8.41 -19.02
C GLY A 10 -3.20 -7.73 -17.73
N ALA A 11 -3.85 -6.61 -17.40
CA ALA A 11 -3.60 -5.72 -16.27
C ALA A 11 -2.38 -4.78 -16.40
N ILE A 12 -2.61 -3.69 -17.13
CA ILE A 12 -2.11 -2.36 -16.78
C ILE A 12 -2.38 -2.12 -15.28
N LEU A 13 -1.34 -1.81 -14.51
CA LEU A 13 -1.30 -1.64 -13.03
C LEU A 13 -1.57 -2.91 -12.19
N THR A 14 -0.57 -3.78 -12.05
CA THR A 14 -0.52 -4.73 -10.93
C THR A 14 0.02 -4.05 -9.68
N ALA A 15 -0.84 -3.28 -9.03
CA ALA A 15 -0.68 -2.95 -7.63
C ALA A 15 -1.05 -4.20 -6.80
N SER A 16 -0.05 -4.99 -6.39
CA SER A 16 -0.28 -6.19 -5.58
C SER A 16 -0.31 -5.84 -4.10
N VAL A 17 -1.40 -6.16 -3.40
CA VAL A 17 -1.52 -6.01 -1.94
C VAL A 17 -0.93 -7.25 -1.28
N CYS A 18 0.07 -7.09 -0.41
CA CYS A 18 0.51 -8.20 0.43
C CYS A 18 -0.50 -8.52 1.52
N TYR A 19 -0.65 -9.81 1.83
CA TYR A 19 -1.30 -10.26 3.06
C TYR A 19 -0.54 -9.70 4.28
N GLY A 20 -1.27 -9.11 5.23
CA GLY A 20 -0.73 -8.64 6.52
C GLY A 20 0.06 -7.32 6.49
N HIS A 21 0.64 -6.92 5.36
CA HIS A 21 1.47 -5.72 5.25
C HIS A 21 1.00 -4.76 4.16
N THR A 22 0.94 -3.49 4.52
CA THR A 22 0.63 -2.35 3.67
C THR A 22 1.66 -2.12 2.60
N TRP A 23 1.53 -2.83 1.49
CA TRP A 23 2.49 -2.72 0.44
C TRP A 23 1.80 -2.60 -0.91
N VAL A 24 2.29 -1.64 -1.70
CA VAL A 24 1.86 -1.39 -3.07
C VAL A 24 3.08 -1.08 -3.91
N CYS A 25 3.26 -1.83 -4.99
CA CYS A 25 4.28 -1.59 -6.00
C CYS A 25 3.68 -1.22 -7.35
N GLN A 26 4.45 -0.49 -8.16
CA GLN A 26 4.14 -0.21 -9.55
C GLN A 26 5.38 -0.40 -10.43
N TRP A 27 5.16 -0.89 -11.64
CA TRP A 27 6.20 -0.95 -12.67
C TRP A 27 6.28 0.37 -13.42
N SER A 28 7.50 0.81 -13.72
CA SER A 28 7.82 1.95 -14.58
C SER A 28 8.91 1.56 -15.58
N PRO A 29 9.18 2.36 -16.64
CA PRO A 29 10.33 2.10 -17.53
C PRO A 29 11.70 2.07 -16.82
N LYS A 30 11.79 2.57 -15.58
CA LYS A 30 13.00 2.50 -14.74
C LYS A 30 13.02 1.26 -13.82
N GLY A 31 12.03 0.38 -13.93
CA GLY A 31 11.84 -0.79 -13.08
C GLY A 31 10.72 -0.64 -12.05
N TRP A 32 10.62 -1.62 -11.15
CA TRP A 32 9.64 -1.68 -10.07
C TRP A 32 9.95 -0.69 -8.94
N THR A 33 8.91 -0.02 -8.44
CA THR A 33 9.01 0.94 -7.33
C THR A 33 7.89 0.72 -6.32
N SER A 34 8.20 0.81 -5.02
CA SER A 34 7.19 0.81 -3.96
C SER A 34 6.49 2.17 -3.90
N SER A 35 5.18 2.19 -4.11
CA SER A 35 4.33 3.35 -3.90
C SER A 35 3.94 3.51 -2.42
N LEU A 36 3.78 2.40 -1.71
CA LEU A 36 3.40 2.36 -0.30
C LEU A 36 4.07 1.17 0.39
N GLY A 37 4.51 1.35 1.64
CA GLY A 37 5.09 0.25 2.43
C GLY A 37 6.58 0.00 2.24
N PRO A 38 7.09 -1.10 2.85
CA PRO A 38 8.49 -1.50 2.74
C PRO A 38 8.90 -1.85 1.29
N HIS A 39 10.20 -2.07 1.08
CA HIS A 39 10.71 -2.40 -0.25
C HIS A 39 10.19 -3.77 -0.73
N LEU A 40 10.17 -3.98 -2.06
CA LEU A 40 9.62 -5.16 -2.75
C LEU A 40 10.07 -6.52 -2.18
N ASN A 41 11.25 -6.60 -1.56
CA ASN A 41 11.75 -7.83 -0.95
C ASN A 41 10.95 -8.30 0.28
N HIS A 42 10.12 -7.43 0.89
CA HIS A 42 9.35 -7.74 2.11
C HIS A 42 7.88 -8.10 1.83
N GLY A 43 7.48 -8.15 0.56
CA GLY A 43 6.10 -8.45 0.16
C GLY A 43 5.85 -9.92 -0.14
N HIS A 44 4.59 -10.34 -0.08
CA HIS A 44 4.05 -11.57 -0.70
C HIS A 44 3.16 -11.20 -1.88
N ILE A 45 3.38 -11.81 -3.04
CA ILE A 45 2.59 -11.65 -4.26
C ILE A 45 1.93 -13.00 -4.56
N ALA A 46 0.59 -13.04 -4.59
CA ALA A 46 -0.22 -14.25 -4.88
C ALA A 46 0.02 -15.47 -3.96
N ASP A 47 -1.07 -16.03 -3.43
CA ASP A 47 -1.19 -17.33 -2.73
C ASP A 47 0.09 -17.91 -2.12
N ASP A 48 0.72 -17.14 -1.24
CA ASP A 48 1.88 -17.46 -0.38
C ASP A 48 3.17 -17.98 -1.05
N GLN A 49 3.18 -18.30 -2.35
CA GLN A 49 4.32 -18.96 -3.00
C GLN A 49 5.34 -18.01 -3.64
N TRP A 50 4.98 -16.75 -3.89
CA TRP A 50 5.95 -15.77 -4.40
C TRP A 50 6.16 -14.68 -3.34
N CYS A 51 7.36 -14.63 -2.77
CA CYS A 51 7.80 -13.41 -2.10
C CYS A 51 8.16 -12.37 -3.17
N GLY A 52 8.12 -11.09 -2.81
CA GLY A 52 8.35 -10.00 -3.76
C GLY A 52 9.77 -9.99 -4.30
N GLU A 53 10.74 -10.62 -3.62
CA GLU A 53 12.08 -10.86 -4.19
C GLU A 53 12.04 -11.83 -5.38
N VAL A 54 11.35 -12.97 -5.26
CA VAL A 54 11.19 -13.94 -6.35
C VAL A 54 10.47 -13.31 -7.54
N PHE A 55 9.43 -12.52 -7.27
CA PHE A 55 8.73 -11.77 -8.31
C PHE A 55 9.64 -10.74 -8.99
N LEU A 56 10.41 -9.96 -8.23
CA LEU A 56 11.36 -9.00 -8.79
C LEU A 56 12.37 -9.72 -9.69
N LEU A 57 12.93 -10.83 -9.22
CA LEU A 57 13.88 -11.63 -9.97
C LEU A 57 13.27 -12.13 -11.29
N ASP A 58 12.05 -12.69 -11.25
CA ASP A 58 11.38 -13.20 -12.45
C ASP A 58 11.07 -12.08 -13.45
N THR A 59 10.60 -10.93 -12.98
CA THR A 59 10.32 -9.78 -13.87
C THR A 59 11.58 -9.19 -14.48
N GLN A 60 12.68 -9.08 -13.73
CA GLN A 60 13.98 -8.65 -14.25
C GLN A 60 14.54 -9.67 -15.27
N ALA A 61 14.38 -10.96 -15.01
CA ALA A 61 14.82 -11.99 -15.95
C ALA A 61 14.05 -11.93 -17.27
N ARG A 62 12.75 -11.60 -17.24
CA ARG A 62 11.90 -11.43 -18.43
C ARG A 62 12.29 -10.22 -19.30
N GLU A 63 13.06 -9.26 -18.78
CA GLU A 63 13.61 -8.15 -19.58
C GLU A 63 14.64 -8.64 -20.61
N LYS A 64 15.16 -9.87 -20.45
CA LYS A 64 16.07 -10.54 -21.39
C LYS A 64 15.36 -11.76 -22.02
N PRO A 65 14.42 -11.57 -22.97
CA PRO A 65 13.51 -12.62 -23.42
C PRO A 65 14.22 -13.81 -24.08
N ASP A 66 15.32 -13.60 -24.78
CA ASP A 66 16.06 -14.69 -25.43
C ASP A 66 16.73 -15.62 -24.41
N GLU A 67 17.22 -15.07 -23.31
CA GLU A 67 17.75 -15.84 -22.20
C GLU A 67 16.63 -16.47 -21.36
N TYR A 68 15.53 -15.74 -21.15
CA TYR A 68 14.38 -16.23 -20.37
C TYR A 68 13.70 -17.46 -20.99
N LYS A 69 13.83 -17.67 -22.32
CA LYS A 69 13.39 -18.93 -22.97
C LYS A 69 14.03 -20.17 -22.34
N LYS A 70 15.27 -20.07 -21.83
CA LYS A 70 15.95 -21.18 -21.15
C LYS A 70 15.25 -21.54 -19.83
N VAL A 71 14.80 -20.54 -19.09
CA VAL A 71 13.99 -20.70 -17.87
C VAL A 71 12.69 -21.44 -18.20
N LEU A 72 11.94 -20.96 -19.20
CA LEU A 72 10.67 -21.57 -19.60
C LEU A 72 10.82 -23.03 -20.03
N ARG A 73 11.87 -23.35 -20.80
CA ARG A 73 12.16 -24.73 -21.20
C ARG A 73 12.42 -25.64 -20.00
N ALA A 74 13.22 -25.19 -19.03
CA ALA A 74 13.47 -25.96 -17.82
C ALA A 74 12.17 -26.19 -17.03
N GLN A 75 11.32 -25.17 -16.89
CA GLN A 75 10.01 -25.33 -16.23
C GLN A 75 9.09 -26.31 -16.95
N TRP A 76 9.01 -26.25 -18.28
CA TRP A 76 8.20 -27.19 -19.05
C TRP A 76 8.71 -28.63 -18.94
N ILE A 77 10.03 -28.84 -18.90
CA ILE A 77 10.59 -30.18 -18.70
C ILE A 77 10.24 -30.68 -17.29
N ALA A 78 10.39 -29.84 -16.27
CA ALA A 78 10.03 -30.20 -14.90
C ALA A 78 8.55 -30.60 -14.77
N GLU A 79 7.65 -29.86 -15.42
CA GLU A 79 6.21 -30.13 -15.45
C GLU A 79 5.90 -31.45 -16.17
N VAL A 80 6.57 -31.74 -17.29
CA VAL A 80 6.40 -33.01 -18.01
C VAL A 80 6.92 -34.21 -17.21
N LEU A 81 7.95 -34.01 -16.38
CA LEU A 81 8.55 -35.04 -15.53
C LEU A 81 7.87 -35.17 -14.17
N ASP A 82 6.83 -34.35 -13.89
CA ASP A 82 6.14 -34.27 -12.59
C ASP A 82 7.12 -34.08 -11.41
N GLU A 83 8.12 -33.22 -11.61
CA GLU A 83 9.11 -32.93 -10.57
C GLU A 83 8.49 -32.22 -9.37
N GLU A 84 9.07 -32.45 -8.19
CA GLU A 84 8.73 -31.70 -6.99
C GLU A 84 8.93 -30.20 -7.23
N LYS A 85 7.89 -29.41 -6.94
CA LYS A 85 7.95 -27.95 -7.12
C LYS A 85 8.99 -27.35 -6.18
N ALA A 86 9.88 -26.52 -6.72
CA ALA A 86 10.83 -25.77 -5.91
C ALA A 86 10.10 -24.77 -4.98
N ASP A 87 10.53 -24.72 -3.72
CA ASP A 87 10.33 -23.53 -2.91
C ASP A 87 11.21 -22.42 -3.50
N LYS A 88 10.57 -21.47 -4.16
CA LYS A 88 11.26 -20.37 -4.86
C LYS A 88 12.09 -19.48 -3.92
N ARG A 89 11.88 -19.57 -2.60
CA ARG A 89 12.66 -18.88 -1.57
C ARG A 89 13.95 -19.61 -1.22
N LEU A 90 13.99 -20.93 -1.40
CA LEU A 90 15.09 -21.80 -1.01
C LEU A 90 15.87 -22.23 -2.27
N PRO A 91 17.10 -21.72 -2.47
CA PRO A 91 17.97 -22.19 -3.54
C PRO A 91 18.16 -23.72 -3.46
N GLY A 92 18.06 -24.40 -4.60
CA GLY A 92 18.27 -25.85 -4.70
C GLY A 92 17.14 -26.73 -4.17
N SER A 93 15.95 -26.18 -3.92
CA SER A 93 14.76 -26.98 -3.56
C SER A 93 14.02 -27.52 -4.79
N GLY A 94 13.21 -28.56 -4.60
CA GLY A 94 12.46 -29.22 -5.68
C GLY A 94 13.31 -30.12 -6.57
N GLY A 95 12.75 -30.52 -7.71
CA GLY A 95 13.43 -31.33 -8.72
C GLY A 95 14.55 -30.58 -9.44
N PHE A 96 15.33 -31.33 -10.23
CA PHE A 96 16.53 -30.82 -10.90
C PHE A 96 16.19 -29.67 -11.87
N TRP A 97 15.14 -29.82 -12.68
CA TRP A 97 14.76 -28.84 -13.68
C TRP A 97 14.09 -27.61 -13.08
N GLU A 98 13.32 -27.75 -11.99
CA GLU A 98 12.81 -26.60 -11.25
C GLU A 98 13.94 -25.80 -10.56
N SER A 99 14.89 -26.49 -9.93
CA SER A 99 16.09 -25.86 -9.37
C SER A 99 16.91 -25.13 -10.45
N LEU A 100 17.10 -25.77 -11.61
CA LEU A 100 17.80 -25.18 -12.74
C LEU A 100 17.08 -23.94 -13.27
N ALA A 101 15.75 -23.97 -13.37
CA ALA A 101 14.96 -22.81 -13.78
C ALA A 101 15.14 -21.64 -12.80
N SER A 102 15.16 -21.90 -11.49
CA SER A 102 15.40 -20.90 -10.45
C SER A 102 16.78 -20.25 -10.56
N GLU A 103 17.84 -21.06 -10.67
CA GLU A 103 19.22 -20.57 -10.79
C GLU A 103 19.44 -19.85 -12.13
N GLN A 104 18.83 -20.32 -13.22
CA GLN A 104 18.91 -19.63 -14.50
C GLN A 104 18.32 -18.21 -14.42
N ARG A 105 17.22 -17.98 -13.67
CA ARG A 105 16.72 -16.60 -13.44
C ARG A 105 17.76 -15.74 -12.74
N ARG A 106 18.44 -16.27 -11.72
CA ARG A 106 19.51 -15.58 -10.97
C ARG A 106 20.66 -15.18 -11.90
N VAL A 107 21.13 -16.12 -12.73
CA VAL A 107 22.18 -15.89 -13.73
C VAL A 107 21.79 -14.81 -14.74
N ILE A 108 20.55 -14.82 -15.25
CA ILE A 108 20.07 -13.81 -16.22
C ILE A 108 20.13 -12.41 -15.62
N VAL A 109 19.74 -12.26 -14.36
CA VAL A 109 19.74 -10.97 -13.65
C VAL A 109 21.15 -10.59 -13.16
N GLY A 110 22.09 -11.54 -13.10
CA GLY A 110 23.44 -11.33 -12.57
C GLY A 110 23.49 -11.32 -11.04
N LYS A 111 22.51 -11.93 -10.37
CA LYS A 111 22.52 -12.18 -8.92
C LYS A 111 23.10 -13.56 -8.67
N HIS A 112 24.03 -13.71 -7.74
CA HIS A 112 24.54 -15.03 -7.32
C HIS A 112 23.87 -15.48 -6.02
N ALA A 113 23.85 -16.79 -5.76
CA ALA A 113 23.23 -17.37 -4.55
C ALA A 113 23.81 -16.82 -3.22
N SER A 114 24.98 -16.17 -3.24
CA SER A 114 25.58 -15.49 -2.09
C SER A 114 24.82 -14.23 -1.64
N ASP A 115 23.95 -13.68 -2.48
CA ASP A 115 23.34 -12.35 -2.25
C ASP A 115 22.03 -12.40 -1.45
N SER A 116 21.48 -13.60 -1.18
CA SER A 116 20.19 -13.78 -0.48
C SER A 116 20.27 -13.77 1.04
N ASN A 117 21.45 -13.53 1.63
CA ASN A 117 21.61 -13.49 3.08
C ASN A 117 21.53 -12.06 3.64
N SER A 118 20.51 -11.30 3.25
CA SER A 118 20.15 -10.08 3.98
C SER A 118 19.46 -10.49 5.28
N LYS A 119 20.21 -10.42 6.40
CA LYS A 119 19.63 -10.48 7.75
C LYS A 119 18.41 -9.57 7.80
N PRO A 120 17.31 -9.97 8.47
CA PRO A 120 16.16 -9.08 8.65
C PRO A 120 16.67 -7.79 9.29
N GLU A 121 16.51 -6.67 8.59
CA GLU A 121 16.81 -5.37 9.16
C GLU A 121 15.94 -5.21 10.42
N PRO A 122 16.51 -4.80 11.56
CA PRO A 122 15.73 -4.56 12.75
C PRO A 122 14.61 -3.58 12.41
N LYS A 123 13.37 -3.93 12.79
CA LYS A 123 12.20 -3.05 12.61
C LYS A 123 12.59 -1.67 13.14
N PRO A 124 12.68 -0.63 12.31
CA PRO A 124 13.09 0.66 12.79
C PRO A 124 12.01 1.16 13.75
N ASP A 125 12.40 1.45 15.00
CA ASP A 125 11.53 2.18 15.92
C ASP A 125 11.13 3.49 15.26
N VAL A 126 9.85 3.59 14.90
CA VAL A 126 9.31 4.78 14.27
C VAL A 126 9.16 5.86 15.35
N LYS A 127 10.23 6.62 15.58
CA LYS A 127 10.16 7.86 16.36
C LYS A 127 9.24 8.84 15.62
N ILE A 128 8.06 9.08 16.18
CA ILE A 128 7.08 10.02 15.64
C ILE A 128 7.62 11.44 15.81
N PRO A 129 7.83 12.22 14.73
CA PRO A 129 8.23 13.62 14.86
C PRO A 129 7.09 14.44 15.46
N VAL A 130 7.37 15.26 16.48
CA VAL A 130 6.38 16.13 17.14
C VAL A 130 5.69 17.10 16.16
N GLY A 131 6.35 17.44 15.04
CA GLY A 131 5.79 18.28 13.99
C GLY A 131 4.61 17.64 13.22
N ASP A 132 4.62 16.32 13.07
CA ASP A 132 3.62 15.60 12.26
C ASP A 132 2.27 15.43 12.98
N GLN A 133 2.17 15.87 14.24
CA GLN A 133 0.93 15.83 15.04
C GLN A 133 0.19 17.18 15.08
N LYS A 134 0.81 18.28 14.61
CA LYS A 134 0.23 19.62 14.76
C LYS A 134 -0.74 19.95 13.64
N ILE A 135 -1.96 20.33 14.02
CA ILE A 135 -2.95 20.90 13.09
C ILE A 135 -2.49 22.31 12.70
N VAL A 136 -2.41 22.57 11.40
CA VAL A 136 -1.99 23.86 10.84
C VAL A 136 -3.19 24.57 10.26
N VAL A 137 -3.33 25.88 10.55
CA VAL A 137 -4.38 26.73 10.00
C VAL A 137 -3.77 27.76 9.06
N SER A 138 -4.26 27.82 7.82
CA SER A 138 -3.83 28.83 6.85
C SER A 138 -4.41 30.20 7.17
N LYS A 139 -3.86 31.26 6.55
CA LYS A 139 -4.42 32.63 6.64
C LYS A 139 -5.87 32.72 6.14
N GLU A 140 -6.26 31.81 5.25
CA GLU A 140 -7.60 31.69 4.67
C GLU A 140 -8.55 30.88 5.55
N GLY A 141 -8.10 30.40 6.72
CA GLY A 141 -8.91 29.60 7.64
C GLY A 141 -9.03 28.12 7.26
N ILE A 142 -8.18 27.63 6.34
CA ILE A 142 -8.14 26.21 5.96
C ILE A 142 -7.33 25.44 7.00
N PHE A 143 -7.93 24.41 7.59
CA PHE A 143 -7.27 23.53 8.54
C PHE A 143 -6.66 22.34 7.79
N THR A 144 -5.37 22.11 7.98
CA THR A 144 -4.68 20.88 7.60
C THR A 144 -4.46 20.05 8.85
N ILE A 145 -5.13 18.90 8.92
CA ILE A 145 -5.11 17.98 10.05
C ILE A 145 -4.26 16.77 9.62
N PRO A 146 -3.01 16.66 10.09
CA PRO A 146 -2.19 15.49 9.79
C PRO A 146 -2.85 14.21 10.31
N ALA A 147 -2.60 13.09 9.64
CA ALA A 147 -3.15 11.81 10.07
C ALA A 147 -2.76 11.42 11.51
N LEU A 148 -1.65 11.97 12.03
CA LEU A 148 -1.12 11.67 13.36
C LEU A 148 -1.67 12.59 14.46
N ALA A 149 -2.47 13.60 14.12
CA ALA A 149 -3.07 14.52 15.08
C ALA A 149 -4.26 13.91 15.86
N TYR A 150 -4.39 12.59 15.86
CA TYR A 150 -5.51 11.91 16.54
C TYR A 150 -5.31 12.00 18.06
N VAL A 151 -6.42 12.14 18.77
CA VAL A 151 -6.48 12.23 20.24
C VAL A 151 -6.65 10.84 20.86
N ASP A 152 -7.42 9.99 20.17
CA ASP A 152 -7.73 8.63 20.58
C ASP A 152 -7.73 7.77 19.32
N SER A 153 -7.16 6.59 19.41
CA SER A 153 -7.14 5.62 18.33
C SER A 153 -7.26 4.22 18.87
N GLY A 154 -8.12 3.42 18.24
CA GLY A 154 -8.07 1.97 18.33
C GLY A 154 -6.84 1.39 17.62
N LYS A 155 -6.93 0.15 17.14
CA LYS A 155 -5.85 -0.50 16.39
C LYS A 155 -5.66 0.20 15.03
N ILE A 156 -4.64 1.04 14.94
CA ILE A 156 -4.14 1.68 13.72
C ILE A 156 -2.63 1.44 13.58
N LEU A 157 -2.13 1.42 12.35
CA LEU A 157 -0.71 1.31 12.07
C LEU A 157 -0.17 2.66 11.62
N LEU A 158 0.92 3.11 12.23
CA LEU A 158 1.65 4.29 11.78
C LEU A 158 2.86 3.88 10.96
N MET A 159 3.10 4.57 9.85
CA MET A 159 4.27 4.32 9.01
C MET A 159 4.77 5.61 8.35
N LYS A 160 6.04 5.59 7.97
CA LYS A 160 6.63 6.64 7.13
C LYS A 160 6.05 6.55 5.72
N SER A 161 5.73 7.69 5.13
CA SER A 161 5.37 7.77 3.72
C SER A 161 6.61 7.90 2.84
N HIS A 162 6.57 7.33 1.64
CA HIS A 162 7.65 7.46 0.64
C HIS A 162 7.83 8.90 0.17
N ASP A 163 6.73 9.67 0.07
CA ASP A 163 6.72 11.09 -0.31
C ASP A 163 6.93 12.04 0.89
N LYS A 164 7.68 11.59 1.91
CA LYS A 164 7.98 12.26 3.18
C LYS A 164 6.77 12.40 4.12
N GLY A 165 7.07 12.50 5.42
CA GLY A 165 6.08 12.59 6.50
C GLY A 165 5.56 11.22 6.92
N MET A 166 4.51 11.25 7.73
CA MET A 166 3.89 10.08 8.33
C MET A 166 2.48 9.84 7.78
N GLN A 167 2.04 8.59 7.79
CA GLN A 167 0.69 8.20 7.38
C GLN A 167 0.07 7.23 8.39
N LEU A 168 -1.25 7.30 8.52
CA LEU A 168 -2.07 6.34 9.24
C LEU A 168 -2.52 5.26 8.28
N HIS A 169 -2.44 4.01 8.68
CA HIS A 169 -2.99 2.90 7.93
C HIS A 169 -3.98 2.08 8.75
N VAL A 170 -5.11 1.80 8.12
CA VAL A 170 -6.15 0.90 8.61
C VAL A 170 -5.98 -0.47 7.95
N PRO A 171 -5.49 -1.49 8.68
CA PRO A 171 -5.13 -2.78 8.11
C PRO A 171 -6.32 -3.55 7.58
N ARG A 172 -6.05 -4.41 6.58
CA ARG A 172 -7.02 -5.37 6.02
C ARG A 172 -7.49 -6.42 7.03
N GLN A 173 -6.60 -6.80 7.95
CA GLN A 173 -6.88 -7.83 8.96
C GLN A 173 -7.06 -7.18 10.33
N GLY A 174 -8.23 -7.39 10.92
CA GLY A 174 -8.58 -6.94 12.27
C GLY A 174 -9.95 -7.49 12.64
N LYS A 175 -10.07 -8.10 13.83
CA LYS A 175 -11.38 -8.50 14.39
C LYS A 175 -12.16 -7.28 14.90
N GLU A 176 -11.47 -6.20 15.21
CA GLU A 176 -12.02 -4.97 15.78
C GLU A 176 -12.10 -3.87 14.72
N LEU A 177 -13.12 -3.02 14.83
CA LEU A 177 -13.26 -1.83 14.01
C LEU A 177 -12.14 -0.85 14.37
N SER A 178 -11.36 -0.41 13.38
CA SER A 178 -10.47 0.72 13.61
C SER A 178 -11.30 1.99 13.78
N GLN A 179 -11.07 2.67 14.89
CA GLN A 179 -11.68 3.95 15.22
C GLN A 179 -10.56 4.94 15.53
N PHE A 180 -10.70 6.19 15.11
CA PHE A 180 -9.76 7.25 15.45
C PHE A 180 -10.47 8.60 15.51
N LYS A 181 -10.07 9.43 16.47
CA LYS A 181 -10.75 10.69 16.78
C LYS A 181 -9.79 11.86 16.65
N TYR A 182 -10.27 12.97 16.10
CA TYR A 182 -9.55 14.25 16.06
C TYR A 182 -10.35 15.32 16.78
N THR A 183 -9.66 16.24 17.43
CA THR A 183 -10.28 17.45 18.00
C THR A 183 -9.79 18.66 17.23
N VAL A 184 -10.72 19.44 16.68
CA VAL A 184 -10.45 20.69 15.96
C VAL A 184 -11.08 21.87 16.71
N ASN A 185 -10.28 22.90 16.98
CA ASN A 185 -10.75 24.12 17.62
C ASN A 185 -11.00 25.20 16.57
N LEU A 186 -12.26 25.57 16.37
CA LEU A 186 -12.67 26.54 15.35
C LEU A 186 -12.89 27.93 15.95
N GLN A 187 -12.50 28.96 15.19
CA GLN A 187 -12.71 30.36 15.56
C GLN A 187 -14.13 30.86 15.24
N LYS A 188 -14.75 30.28 14.21
CA LYS A 188 -16.10 30.62 13.73
C LYS A 188 -16.91 29.34 13.61
N GLU A 189 -18.19 29.43 13.91
CA GLU A 189 -19.14 28.37 13.56
C GLU A 189 -19.56 28.50 12.10
N GLY A 190 -19.96 27.40 11.48
CA GLY A 190 -20.44 27.41 10.11
C GLY A 190 -20.35 26.07 9.40
N LYS A 191 -20.55 26.11 8.09
CA LYS A 191 -20.39 24.96 7.20
C LYS A 191 -18.95 24.84 6.74
N TYR A 192 -18.42 23.64 6.78
CA TYR A 192 -17.08 23.32 6.36
C TYR A 192 -17.08 22.11 5.44
N GLN A 193 -16.20 22.11 4.45
CA GLN A 193 -15.92 20.95 3.60
C GLN A 193 -14.73 20.20 4.16
N LEU A 194 -14.93 18.92 4.48
CA LEU A 194 -13.87 18.00 4.87
C LEU A 194 -13.52 17.09 3.70
N SER A 195 -12.23 17.04 3.36
CA SER A 195 -11.66 16.07 2.42
C SER A 195 -10.46 15.36 3.04
N ALA A 196 -10.08 14.21 2.48
CA ALA A 196 -8.97 13.40 2.95
C ALA A 196 -8.06 13.04 1.78
N LYS A 197 -6.73 13.10 2.01
CA LYS A 197 -5.73 12.57 1.09
C LYS A 197 -5.45 11.12 1.44
N VAL A 198 -5.77 10.21 0.53
CA VAL A 198 -5.89 8.77 0.80
C VAL A 198 -5.23 7.92 -0.29
N VAL A 199 -4.87 6.68 0.07
CA VAL A 199 -4.44 5.61 -0.84
C VAL A 199 -5.16 4.32 -0.48
N THR A 200 -5.80 3.70 -1.46
CA THR A 200 -6.37 2.35 -1.38
C THR A 200 -6.32 1.63 -2.73
N LEU A 201 -6.28 0.29 -2.66
CA LEU A 201 -6.38 -0.62 -3.80
C LEU A 201 -7.74 -1.31 -3.93
N HIS A 202 -8.72 -0.82 -3.18
CA HIS A 202 -10.02 -1.44 -3.16
C HIS A 202 -11.12 -0.45 -3.54
N ASN A 203 -12.11 -0.98 -4.24
CA ASN A 203 -13.32 -0.25 -4.60
C ASN A 203 -14.26 -0.16 -3.40
N ALA A 204 -15.08 0.91 -3.38
CA ALA A 204 -16.18 1.09 -2.42
C ALA A 204 -15.76 1.08 -0.94
N VAL A 205 -14.56 1.56 -0.62
CA VAL A 205 -14.15 1.79 0.77
C VAL A 205 -15.00 2.93 1.35
N LYS A 206 -15.59 2.70 2.52
CA LYS A 206 -16.48 3.63 3.21
C LYS A 206 -15.88 4.02 4.54
N LEU A 207 -15.86 5.32 4.82
CA LEU A 207 -15.49 5.86 6.12
C LEU A 207 -16.68 6.52 6.79
N MET A 208 -17.09 6.02 7.96
CA MET A 208 -18.14 6.66 8.73
C MET A 208 -17.52 7.78 9.58
N LEU A 209 -18.10 8.96 9.50
CA LEU A 209 -17.68 10.15 10.22
C LEU A 209 -18.83 10.64 11.09
N SER A 210 -18.64 10.72 12.40
CA SER A 210 -19.53 11.38 13.34
C SER A 210 -18.90 12.68 13.82
N VAL A 211 -19.70 13.74 13.94
CA VAL A 211 -19.28 15.04 14.45
C VAL A 211 -19.96 15.28 15.78
N ASN A 212 -19.20 15.49 16.85
CA ASN A 212 -19.76 15.77 18.18
C ASN A 212 -20.85 14.75 18.62
N ASN A 213 -20.65 13.46 18.32
CA ASN A 213 -21.60 12.36 18.55
C ASN A 213 -22.91 12.45 17.74
N SER A 214 -22.92 13.17 16.62
CA SER A 214 -24.01 13.13 15.64
C SER A 214 -24.17 11.74 15.02
N PRO A 215 -25.31 11.45 14.36
CA PRO A 215 -25.41 10.29 13.49
C PRO A 215 -24.24 10.26 12.48
N PRO A 216 -23.69 9.07 12.19
CA PRO A 216 -22.55 8.94 11.29
C PRO A 216 -22.92 9.26 9.85
N LEU A 217 -22.09 10.05 9.20
CA LEU A 217 -22.13 10.37 7.78
C LEU A 217 -21.15 9.47 7.00
N GLU A 218 -21.57 8.97 5.84
CA GLU A 218 -20.70 8.18 4.96
C GLU A 218 -19.81 9.09 4.11
N MET A 219 -18.50 9.00 4.32
CA MET A 219 -17.48 9.56 3.44
C MET A 219 -16.98 8.49 2.47
N ARG A 220 -17.20 8.72 1.17
CA ARG A 220 -16.82 7.78 0.10
C ARG A 220 -15.36 7.94 -0.28
N ILE A 221 -14.60 6.85 -0.23
CA ILE A 221 -13.19 6.82 -0.59
C ILE A 221 -13.04 6.40 -2.07
N PRO A 222 -12.29 7.15 -2.89
CA PRO A 222 -12.07 6.80 -4.29
C PRO A 222 -11.15 5.58 -4.42
N TYR A 223 -11.29 4.86 -5.53
CA TYR A 223 -10.32 3.84 -5.89
C TYR A 223 -9.08 4.50 -6.49
N THR A 224 -7.98 4.48 -5.74
CA THR A 224 -6.81 5.31 -6.06
C THR A 224 -5.71 4.59 -6.84
N LEU A 225 -5.86 3.29 -7.09
CA LEU A 225 -4.83 2.48 -7.76
C LEU A 225 -3.44 2.58 -7.08
N GLY A 226 -3.41 2.82 -5.77
CA GLY A 226 -2.15 2.89 -5.02
C GLY A 226 -1.44 4.25 -5.07
N LYS A 227 -2.07 5.27 -5.65
CA LYS A 227 -1.55 6.63 -5.72
C LYS A 227 -2.29 7.54 -4.75
N TRP A 228 -1.62 8.58 -4.25
CA TRP A 228 -2.31 9.54 -3.39
C TRP A 228 -3.36 10.29 -4.19
N ASP A 229 -4.59 10.26 -3.69
CA ASP A 229 -5.72 10.99 -4.27
C ASP A 229 -6.55 11.66 -3.16
N ILE A 230 -7.40 12.61 -3.55
CA ILE A 230 -8.26 13.36 -2.64
C ILE A 230 -9.69 12.83 -2.76
N CYS A 231 -10.31 12.46 -1.64
CA CYS A 231 -11.70 12.05 -1.64
C CYS A 231 -12.65 13.24 -1.91
N LYS A 232 -13.86 12.94 -2.39
CA LYS A 232 -14.89 13.97 -2.54
C LYS A 232 -15.19 14.59 -1.17
N PRO A 233 -15.31 15.93 -1.08
CA PRO A 233 -15.54 16.58 0.19
C PRO A 233 -16.93 16.24 0.74
N VAL A 234 -17.02 16.11 2.06
CA VAL A 234 -18.28 16.04 2.80
C VAL A 234 -18.53 17.35 3.54
N VAL A 235 -19.77 17.79 3.58
CA VAL A 235 -20.16 19.03 4.26
C VAL A 235 -20.48 18.72 5.71
N LEU A 236 -19.85 19.47 6.62
CA LEU A 236 -20.02 19.36 8.07
C LEU A 236 -20.52 20.69 8.62
N GLU A 237 -21.39 20.63 9.61
CA GLU A 237 -21.78 21.79 10.42
C GLU A 237 -20.98 21.74 11.72
N LEU A 238 -20.12 22.74 11.92
CA LEU A 238 -19.20 22.78 13.04
C LEU A 238 -19.45 24.02 13.90
N LYS A 239 -19.38 23.84 15.22
CA LYS A 239 -19.61 24.90 16.20
C LYS A 239 -18.33 25.68 16.45
N LYS A 240 -18.45 26.90 16.98
CA LYS A 240 -17.30 27.64 17.49
C LYS A 240 -16.70 26.90 18.67
N GLY A 241 -15.37 26.84 18.76
CA GLY A 241 -14.64 26.11 19.79
C GLY A 241 -14.32 24.66 19.39
N ALA A 242 -14.25 23.78 20.38
CA ALA A 242 -13.85 22.39 20.19
C ALA A 242 -14.94 21.57 19.47
N ASN A 243 -14.56 20.89 18.40
CA ASN A 243 -15.37 19.89 17.72
C ASN A 243 -14.58 18.58 17.63
N THR A 244 -15.26 17.47 17.87
CA THR A 244 -14.70 16.13 17.76
C THR A 244 -15.15 15.50 16.45
N LEU A 245 -14.19 15.08 15.63
CA LEU A 245 -14.40 14.29 14.43
C LEU A 245 -14.05 12.83 14.74
N ASP A 246 -15.06 11.97 14.78
CA ASP A 246 -14.93 10.55 15.09
C ASP A 246 -15.09 9.72 13.82
N PHE A 247 -14.02 9.03 13.46
CA PHE A 247 -13.96 8.18 12.28
C PHE A 247 -14.04 6.72 12.70
N SER A 248 -15.09 6.02 12.22
CA SER A 248 -15.42 4.65 12.61
C SER A 248 -15.91 3.81 11.42
N GLY A 249 -16.29 2.55 11.69
CA GLY A 249 -16.97 1.69 10.71
C GLY A 249 -16.05 0.94 9.74
N TYR A 250 -14.74 0.90 9.98
CA TYR A 250 -13.78 0.12 9.19
C TYR A 250 -13.80 -1.36 9.59
N ALA A 251 -14.88 -2.08 9.28
CA ALA A 251 -14.93 -3.54 9.39
C ALA A 251 -14.30 -4.17 8.14
N ARG A 252 -13.24 -4.97 8.29
CA ARG A 252 -12.61 -5.74 7.19
C ARG A 252 -12.20 -4.88 5.99
N SER A 253 -11.71 -3.67 6.26
CA SER A 253 -11.26 -2.76 5.22
C SER A 253 -10.00 -3.27 4.58
N ASN A 254 -10.09 -4.04 3.49
CA ASN A 254 -9.57 -3.63 2.17
C ASN A 254 -8.44 -2.56 2.12
N GLY A 255 -7.46 -2.54 3.03
CA GLY A 255 -6.36 -1.59 3.20
C GLY A 255 -6.64 -0.11 2.86
N LEU A 256 -6.68 0.77 3.86
CA LEU A 256 -6.73 2.23 3.64
C LEU A 256 -5.58 2.95 4.32
N SER A 257 -4.83 3.73 3.56
CA SER A 257 -3.85 4.68 4.09
C SER A 257 -4.36 6.11 3.97
N ILE A 258 -4.18 6.90 5.03
CA ILE A 258 -4.59 8.30 5.13
C ILE A 258 -3.35 9.14 5.49
N LYS A 259 -3.12 10.21 4.73
CA LYS A 259 -2.00 11.13 4.98
C LYS A 259 -2.41 12.35 5.80
N GLN A 260 -3.54 12.95 5.43
CA GLN A 260 -4.06 14.14 6.09
C GLN A 260 -5.54 14.33 5.76
N PHE A 261 -6.21 15.10 6.59
CA PHE A 261 -7.51 15.69 6.30
C PHE A 261 -7.35 17.19 6.07
N THR A 262 -8.19 17.73 5.19
CA THR A 262 -8.27 19.16 4.90
C THR A 262 -9.69 19.62 5.14
N LEU A 263 -9.85 20.62 6.00
CA LEU A 263 -11.13 21.21 6.37
C LEU A 263 -11.14 22.68 5.95
N SER A 264 -12.01 23.02 5.01
CA SER A 264 -12.11 24.36 4.42
C SER A 264 -13.47 25.00 4.76
N PRO A 265 -13.50 26.27 5.18
CA PRO A 265 -14.75 27.00 5.36
C PRO A 265 -15.51 27.14 4.02
N MET A 266 -16.84 27.09 4.07
CA MET A 266 -17.73 27.36 2.93
C MET A 266 -18.22 28.79 2.89
#